data_AF-A0A5C7PJI2-F1
#
_entry.id   AF-A0A5C7PJI2-F1
#
_cell.length_a   1.000
_cell.length_b   1.000
_cell.length_c   1.000
_cell.angle_alpha   90.00
_cell.angle_beta   90.00
_cell.angle_gamma   90.00
#
_symmetry.space_group_name_H-M   'P 1'
#
loop_
_entity.id
_entity.type
_entity.pdbx_description
1 polymer ?
#
loop_
_entity_poly.entity_id
_entity_poly.type
_entity_poly.pdbx_seq_one_letter_code
_entity_poly.pdbx_strand_id
1 'polypeptide(L)'
;MGGPARAGSRLARHGALWEGRGHRAYGGIGAHAAINYNTDPNWGETVLRTTGGVDLVMDIGGAGTIARSLRSLRPGGQVVTIGGVAGGFALSIDPF
;
A
#
# COMPACT_ATOMS: atom_id res chain seq x y z
N MET A 1 36.82 16.83 -10.37
CA MET A 1 35.64 16.26 -11.07
C MET A 1 35.26 14.96 -10.36
N GLY A 2 34.26 14.98 -9.48
CA GLY A 2 33.77 13.79 -8.77
C GLY A 2 32.30 13.58 -9.14
N GLY A 3 31.98 12.44 -9.77
CA GLY A 3 30.62 12.10 -10.19
C GLY A 3 29.68 11.87 -9.00
N PRO A 4 28.36 12.01 -9.18
CA PRO A 4 27.42 11.91 -8.08
C PRO A 4 27.37 10.49 -7.50
N ALA A 5 27.48 10.42 -6.18
CA ALA A 5 27.31 9.21 -5.40
C ALA A 5 25.92 8.60 -5.68
N ARG A 6 25.89 7.32 -6.08
CA ARG A 6 24.65 6.55 -6.19
C ARG A 6 24.08 6.40 -4.79
N ALA A 7 22.96 7.07 -4.52
CA ALA A 7 22.19 6.91 -3.31
C ALA A 7 21.81 5.43 -3.15
N GLY A 8 22.32 4.81 -2.10
CA GLY A 8 22.00 3.43 -1.74
C GLY A 8 20.49 3.29 -1.58
N SER A 9 19.92 2.33 -2.31
CA SER A 9 18.52 1.94 -2.21
C SER A 9 18.25 1.45 -0.78
N ARG A 10 17.60 2.29 0.04
CA ARG A 10 16.94 1.82 1.25
C ARG A 10 15.78 0.94 0.81
N LEU A 11 16.03 -0.37 0.86
CA LEU A 11 15.03 -1.41 0.66
C LEU A 11 13.95 -1.26 1.75
N ALA A 12 12.84 -0.59 1.44
CA ALA A 12 11.65 -0.67 2.25
C ALA A 12 11.05 -2.06 2.03
N ARG A 13 11.20 -2.95 3.02
CA ARG A 13 10.64 -4.30 3.02
C ARG A 13 9.11 -4.22 2.80
N HIS A 14 8.64 -4.97 1.81
CA HIS A 14 7.23 -5.10 1.39
C HIS A 14 6.24 -5.10 2.56
N GLY A 15 5.29 -4.16 2.54
CA GLY A 15 4.18 -4.12 3.48
C GLY A 15 2.94 -4.80 2.89
N ALA A 16 2.50 -5.89 3.49
CA ALA A 16 1.15 -6.42 3.30
C ALA A 16 0.21 -5.75 4.32
N LEU A 17 -0.87 -5.15 3.84
CA LEU A 17 -1.98 -4.65 4.66
C LEU A 17 -3.00 -5.80 4.79
N TRP A 18 -3.22 -6.33 6.00
CA TRP A 18 -4.20 -7.41 6.24
C TRP A 18 -4.78 -7.36 7.68
N GLU A 19 -6.04 -7.76 7.84
CA GLU A 19 -6.79 -7.72 9.11
C GLU A 19 -6.70 -9.06 9.89
N GLY A 20 -6.58 -9.00 11.23
CA GLY A 20 -6.84 -10.16 12.10
C GLY A 20 -6.00 -10.24 13.38
N ARG A 21 -6.62 -9.91 14.52
CA ARG A 21 -6.19 -10.16 15.92
C ARG A 21 -4.83 -9.62 16.37
N GLY A 22 -4.88 -8.42 16.97
CA GLY A 22 -4.02 -8.03 18.10
C GLY A 22 -2.59 -7.61 17.75
N HIS A 23 -2.14 -6.50 18.34
CA HIS A 23 -0.81 -5.90 18.18
C HIS A 23 0.39 -6.87 18.37
N ARG A 24 0.21 -8.06 18.95
CA ARG A 24 1.25 -9.08 19.12
C ARG A 24 1.49 -9.99 17.89
N ALA A 25 0.55 -10.08 16.95
CA ALA A 25 0.68 -10.97 15.79
C ALA A 25 1.58 -10.41 14.67
N TYR A 26 1.63 -9.08 14.53
CA TYR A 26 2.30 -8.40 13.41
C TYR A 26 3.84 -8.37 13.52
N GLY A 27 4.38 -8.42 14.74
CA GLY A 27 5.83 -8.47 14.97
C GLY A 27 6.47 -9.78 14.51
N GLY A 28 5.70 -10.88 14.49
CA GLY A 28 6.19 -12.19 14.05
C GLY A 28 6.37 -12.32 12.53
N ILE A 29 5.67 -11.48 11.75
CA ILE A 29 5.77 -11.45 10.28
C ILE A 29 6.59 -10.26 9.76
N GLY A 30 7.13 -9.42 10.66
CA GLY A 30 7.96 -8.28 10.29
C GLY A 30 7.20 -7.08 9.68
N ALA A 31 5.91 -6.94 9.96
CA ALA A 31 5.15 -5.79 9.51
C ALA A 31 5.54 -4.52 10.30
N HIS A 32 5.73 -3.41 9.59
CA HIS A 32 6.11 -2.13 10.21
C HIS A 32 4.89 -1.39 10.81
N ALA A 33 3.71 -1.55 10.19
CA ALA A 33 2.45 -0.97 10.64
C ALA A 33 1.28 -1.80 10.12
N ALA A 34 0.12 -1.65 10.76
CA ALA A 34 -1.15 -2.19 10.32
C ALA A 34 -2.23 -1.11 10.45
N ILE A 35 -3.17 -1.06 9.49
CA ILE A 35 -4.27 -0.10 9.47
C ILE A 35 -5.58 -0.88 9.31
N ASN A 36 -6.56 -0.58 10.17
CA ASN A 36 -7.90 -1.14 10.07
C ASN A 36 -8.79 -0.22 9.21
N TYR A 37 -9.24 -0.72 8.07
CA TYR A 37 -10.06 0.03 7.12
C TYR A 37 -11.46 0.38 7.65
N ASN A 38 -11.98 -0.35 8.65
CA ASN A 38 -13.28 -0.04 9.27
C ASN A 38 -13.21 1.24 10.12
N THR A 39 -12.05 1.51 10.72
CA THR A 39 -11.82 2.69 11.56
C THR A 39 -11.15 3.83 10.80
N ASP A 40 -10.44 3.52 9.72
CA ASP A 40 -9.84 4.49 8.81
C ASP A 40 -10.26 4.19 7.36
N PRO A 41 -11.41 4.72 6.90
CA PRO A 41 -11.87 4.52 5.52
C PRO A 41 -10.96 5.21 4.49
N ASN A 42 -10.11 6.15 4.93
CA ASN A 42 -9.13 6.91 4.15
C ASN A 42 -7.70 6.39 4.39
N TRP A 43 -7.58 5.09 4.64
CA TRP A 43 -6.31 4.45 4.97
C TRP A 43 -5.24 4.66 3.88
N GLY A 44 -5.64 4.83 2.61
CA GLY A 44 -4.72 5.11 1.51
C GLY A 44 -3.94 6.41 1.75
N GLU A 45 -4.63 7.50 2.08
CA GLU A 45 -4.00 8.76 2.45
C GLU A 45 -3.19 8.66 3.74
N THR A 46 -3.65 7.87 4.71
CA THR A 46 -2.91 7.63 5.97
C THR A 46 -1.58 6.92 5.71
N VAL A 47 -1.55 5.90 4.84
CA VAL A 47 -0.28 5.25 4.42
C VAL A 47 0.65 6.28 3.78
N LEU A 48 0.16 7.04 2.79
CA LEU A 48 0.96 8.06 2.11
C LEU A 48 1.57 9.07 3.10
N ARG A 49 0.75 9.59 4.02
CA ARG A 49 1.19 10.59 5.01
C ARG A 49 2.22 10.03 6.00
N THR A 50 2.06 8.77 6.41
CA THR A 50 2.91 8.19 7.47
C THR A 50 4.18 7.54 6.95
N THR A 51 4.20 7.10 5.69
CA THR A 51 5.38 6.45 5.08
C THR A 51 6.06 7.28 4.00
N GLY A 52 5.45 8.38 3.56
CA GLY A 52 5.84 9.08 2.32
C GLY A 52 5.39 8.34 1.05
N GLY A 53 4.47 7.39 1.20
CA GLY A 53 3.98 6.52 0.13
C GLY A 53 4.76 5.20 0.04
N VAL A 54 4.15 4.20 -0.58
CA VAL A 54 4.77 2.88 -0.80
C VAL A 54 5.10 2.64 -2.26
N ASP A 55 6.07 1.76 -2.49
CA ASP A 55 6.56 1.40 -3.83
C ASP A 55 5.59 0.47 -4.56
N LEU A 56 4.99 -0.45 -3.80
CA LEU A 56 4.16 -1.52 -4.31
C LEU A 56 2.99 -1.77 -3.36
N VAL A 57 1.80 -1.88 -3.92
CA VAL A 57 0.60 -2.37 -3.23
C VAL A 57 0.17 -3.68 -3.86
N MET A 58 -0.09 -4.68 -3.02
CA MET A 58 -0.68 -5.95 -3.43
C MET A 58 -2.18 -5.88 -3.12
N ASP A 59 -3.01 -5.72 -4.14
CA ASP A 59 -4.45 -5.46 -4.00
C ASP A 59 -5.28 -6.73 -4.27
N ILE A 60 -6.16 -7.09 -3.34
CA ILE A 60 -7.04 -8.28 -3.47
C ILE A 60 -8.51 -7.86 -3.68
N GLY A 61 -8.88 -6.64 -3.29
CA GLY A 61 -10.26 -6.17 -3.37
C GLY A 61 -10.70 -5.81 -4.79
N GLY A 62 -9.76 -5.44 -5.67
CA GLY A 62 -10.05 -5.07 -7.06
C GLY A 62 -10.80 -3.75 -7.12
N ALA A 63 -11.89 -3.70 -7.89
CA ALA A 63 -12.64 -2.46 -8.13
C ALA A 63 -13.07 -1.73 -6.85
N GLY A 64 -13.37 -2.46 -5.77
CA GLY A 64 -13.80 -1.87 -4.49
C GLY A 64 -12.69 -1.17 -3.69
N THR A 65 -11.42 -1.44 -4.00
CA THR A 65 -10.28 -0.97 -3.21
C THR A 65 -9.21 -0.23 -4.02
N ILE A 66 -9.15 -0.44 -5.34
CA ILE A 66 -8.06 0.06 -6.18
C ILE A 66 -7.82 1.57 -6.08
N ALA A 67 -8.88 2.39 -6.01
CA ALA A 67 -8.74 3.84 -5.89
C ALA A 67 -8.04 4.24 -4.58
N ARG A 68 -8.31 3.52 -3.48
CA ARG A 68 -7.65 3.74 -2.18
C ARG A 68 -6.21 3.21 -2.21
N SER A 69 -5.99 2.05 -2.82
CA SER A 69 -4.66 1.47 -3.05
C SER A 69 -3.75 2.45 -3.80
N LEU A 70 -4.25 3.12 -4.84
CA LEU A 70 -3.49 4.13 -5.59
C LEU A 70 -3.09 5.34 -4.73
N ARG A 71 -3.95 5.80 -3.83
CA ARG A 71 -3.64 6.94 -2.93
C ARG A 71 -2.53 6.65 -1.94
N SER A 72 -2.21 5.38 -1.69
CA SER A 72 -1.11 4.98 -0.80
C SER A 72 0.27 5.01 -1.46
N LEU A 73 0.33 5.13 -2.79
CA LEU A 73 1.58 5.07 -3.54
C LEU A 73 2.34 6.39 -3.48
N ARG A 74 3.67 6.29 -3.50
CA ARG A 74 4.52 7.41 -3.92
C ARG A 74 4.53 7.54 -5.44
N PRO A 75 4.99 8.68 -6.01
CA PRO A 75 5.21 8.80 -7.44
C PRO A 75 6.08 7.65 -8.00
N GLY A 76 5.61 7.04 -9.09
CA GLY A 76 6.26 5.87 -9.72
C GLY A 76 5.99 4.54 -9.02
N GLY A 77 5.17 4.50 -7.97
CA GLY A 77 4.72 3.26 -7.33
C GLY A 77 3.74 2.47 -8.19
N GLN A 78 3.49 1.21 -7.83
CA GLN A 78 2.65 0.29 -8.58
C GLN A 78 1.60 -0.37 -7.69
N VAL A 79 0.40 -0.58 -8.24
CA VAL A 79 -0.59 -1.50 -7.65
C VAL A 79 -0.61 -2.76 -8.50
N VAL A 80 -0.45 -3.92 -7.86
CA VAL A 80 -0.63 -5.22 -8.49
C VAL A 80 -1.90 -5.83 -7.91
N THR A 81 -2.94 -5.86 -8.72
CA THR A 81 -4.22 -6.48 -8.34
C THR A 81 -4.17 -7.97 -8.63
N ILE A 82 -4.32 -8.77 -7.57
CA ILE A 82 -4.33 -10.23 -7.59
C ILE A 82 -5.77 -10.76 -7.61
N GLY A 83 -6.72 -10.02 -7.03
CA GLY A 83 -8.10 -10.45 -6.86
C GLY A 83 -9.12 -9.32 -7.00
N GLY A 84 -10.40 -9.70 -7.06
CA GLY A 84 -11.54 -8.78 -7.16
C GLY A 84 -12.62 -9.09 -6.12
N VAL A 85 -12.24 -9.46 -4.89
CA VAL A 85 -13.21 -9.98 -3.89
C VAL A 85 -14.20 -8.92 -3.41
N ALA A 86 -13.91 -7.63 -3.62
CA ALA A 86 -14.71 -6.52 -3.14
C ALA A 86 -15.44 -5.75 -4.28
N GLY A 87 -15.47 -6.29 -5.50
CA GLY A 87 -16.15 -5.63 -6.62
C GLY A 87 -15.79 -6.12 -8.03
N GLY A 88 -15.07 -7.24 -8.15
CA GLY A 88 -14.58 -7.77 -9.41
C GLY A 88 -13.34 -7.05 -9.95
N PHE A 89 -12.93 -7.42 -11.16
CA PHE A 89 -11.76 -6.85 -11.86
C PHE A 89 -12.11 -5.68 -12.78
N ALA A 90 -13.39 -5.29 -12.85
CA ALA A 90 -13.81 -4.15 -13.66
C ALA A 90 -13.33 -2.84 -13.01
N LEU A 91 -12.13 -2.40 -13.39
CA LEU A 91 -11.51 -1.22 -12.81
C LEU A 91 -12.17 0.04 -13.38
N SER A 92 -12.80 0.83 -12.50
CA SER A 92 -13.18 2.21 -12.80
C SER A 92 -12.27 3.12 -11.98
N ILE A 93 -11.39 3.83 -12.68
CA ILE A 93 -10.55 4.88 -12.11
C ILE A 93 -10.97 6.13 -12.87
N ASP A 94 -11.53 7.10 -12.16
CA ASP A 94 -11.71 8.43 -12.72
C ASP A 94 -10.35 9.14 -12.68
N PRO A 95 -9.75 9.46 -13.85
CA PRO A 95 -8.47 10.13 -13.87
C PRO A 95 -8.56 11.63 -13.52
N PHE A 96 -9.75 12.25 -13.48
CA PHE A 96 -9.94 13.69 -13.27
C PHE A 96 -11.23 14.05 -12.52
#